data_AF-A0A3M5LJH8-F1
#
_entry.id   AF-A0A3M5LJH8-F1
#
_cell.length_a   1.000
_cell.length_b   1.000
_cell.length_c   1.000
_cell.angle_alpha   90.00
_cell.angle_beta   90.00
_cell.angle_gamma   90.00
#
_symmetry.space_group_name_H-M   'P 1'
#
loop_
_entity.id
_entity.type
_entity.pdbx_description
1 polymer ?
#
loop_
_entity_poly.entity_id
_entity_poly.type
_entity_poly.pdbx_seq_one_letter_code
_entity_poly.pdbx_strand_id
1 'polypeptide(L)'
;AGLFGERSDAAKQAAEASKLHFDTYLQPRIMARRERDKESAIESLKKRTGATSSGSVGELLEAVSGVLETAPMTFNIRPEKLGRLQGEGMVNTWQMLKKENTYTLMRDMFENQMFEYEKSSSALTRQSALEGKQKVKGDHRPLYGALQIAKDNNAVGGAPTYGRTAFHLSDQARSYMTFTGADSLSTGASMNNLASARNVFPLIRDMRADTWEALNENLSGQETTVPVSESSNYIEWQSHAPVKWRDMRFLKFETLSDLYAARSDPSAVAFFKKHAVPVRLYSI
;
A
#
# COMPACT_ATOMS: atom_id res chain seq x y z
N ALA A 1 -21.20 7.32 -29.63
CA ALA A 1 -20.90 8.20 -28.49
C ALA A 1 -21.22 7.55 -27.12
N GLY A 2 -21.01 6.23 -26.93
CA GLY A 2 -21.42 5.50 -25.71
C GLY A 2 -20.28 4.91 -24.83
N LEU A 3 -19.03 4.93 -25.29
CA LEU A 3 -17.94 4.16 -24.65
C LEU A 3 -17.32 4.78 -23.39
N PHE A 4 -17.45 6.10 -23.19
CA PHE A 4 -16.86 6.79 -22.03
C PHE A 4 -17.80 6.79 -20.82
N GLY A 5 -19.12 6.85 -21.02
CA GLY A 5 -20.11 6.78 -19.95
C GLY A 5 -20.20 5.41 -19.30
N GLU A 6 -20.34 4.35 -20.12
CA GLU A 6 -20.46 2.97 -19.63
C GLU A 6 -19.23 2.48 -18.86
N ARG A 7 -18.01 2.91 -19.26
CA ARG A 7 -16.77 2.60 -18.52
C ARG A 7 -16.66 3.34 -17.20
N SER A 8 -17.12 4.58 -17.15
CA SER A 8 -17.16 5.36 -15.91
C SER A 8 -18.13 4.74 -14.89
N ASP A 9 -19.27 4.23 -15.36
CA ASP A 9 -20.27 3.59 -14.51
C ASP A 9 -19.79 2.23 -14.00
N ALA A 10 -19.15 1.42 -14.84
CA ALA A 10 -18.57 0.14 -14.42
C ALA A 10 -17.47 0.31 -13.36
N ALA A 11 -16.55 1.25 -13.55
CA ALA A 11 -15.48 1.53 -12.59
C ALA A 11 -16.05 2.05 -11.24
N LYS A 12 -17.12 2.85 -11.28
CA LYS A 12 -17.82 3.31 -10.08
C LYS A 12 -18.50 2.15 -9.34
N GLN A 13 -19.22 1.28 -10.05
CA GLN A 13 -19.85 0.10 -9.46
C GLN A 13 -18.82 -0.86 -8.85
N ALA A 14 -17.69 -1.07 -9.52
CA ALA A 14 -16.59 -1.89 -9.00
C ALA A 14 -16.00 -1.30 -7.71
N ALA A 15 -15.78 0.03 -7.68
CA ALA A 15 -15.32 0.72 -6.49
C ALA A 15 -16.31 0.61 -5.32
N GLU A 16 -17.62 0.76 -5.57
CA GLU A 16 -18.66 0.61 -4.55
C GLU A 16 -18.74 -0.83 -4.03
N ALA A 17 -18.67 -1.82 -4.91
CA ALA A 17 -18.66 -3.23 -4.54
C ALA A 17 -17.39 -3.64 -3.77
N SER A 18 -16.22 -3.06 -4.11
CA SER A 18 -14.98 -3.28 -3.38
C SER A 18 -15.04 -2.70 -1.96
N LYS A 19 -15.54 -1.45 -1.82
CA LYS A 19 -15.78 -0.83 -0.51
C LYS A 19 -16.78 -1.62 0.33
N LEU A 20 -17.88 -2.08 -0.28
CA LEU A 20 -18.85 -2.93 0.40
C LEU A 20 -18.21 -4.21 0.93
N HIS A 21 -17.34 -4.86 0.15
CA HIS A 21 -16.60 -6.04 0.59
C HIS A 21 -15.65 -5.71 1.76
N PHE A 22 -14.94 -4.59 1.68
CA PHE A 22 -14.10 -4.12 2.76
C PHE A 22 -14.90 -3.92 4.06
N ASP A 23 -16.01 -3.19 3.99
CA ASP A 23 -16.82 -2.80 5.15
C ASP A 23 -17.56 -3.99 5.77
N THR A 24 -18.05 -4.91 4.96
CA THR A 24 -18.91 -6.02 5.41
C THR A 24 -18.16 -7.32 5.66
N TYR A 25 -16.97 -7.49 5.09
CA TYR A 25 -16.21 -8.74 5.17
C TYR A 25 -14.80 -8.54 5.72
N LEU A 26 -13.95 -7.77 5.04
CA LEU A 26 -12.52 -7.68 5.40
C LEU A 26 -12.31 -7.03 6.76
N GLN A 27 -12.81 -5.80 6.94
CA GLN A 27 -12.60 -5.05 8.17
C GLN A 27 -13.18 -5.78 9.40
N PRO A 28 -14.43 -6.30 9.39
CA PRO A 28 -14.95 -7.06 10.52
C PRO A 28 -14.12 -8.29 10.86
N ARG A 29 -13.67 -9.05 9.86
CA ARG A 29 -12.86 -10.25 10.06
C ARG A 29 -11.45 -9.93 10.60
N ILE A 30 -10.81 -8.87 10.10
CA ILE A 30 -9.53 -8.38 10.63
C ILE A 30 -9.70 -7.93 12.09
N MET A 31 -10.79 -7.24 12.41
CA MET A 31 -11.03 -6.75 13.77
C MET A 31 -11.41 -7.86 14.75
N ALA A 32 -12.14 -8.88 14.32
CA ALA A 32 -12.56 -10.01 15.16
C ALA A 32 -11.37 -10.78 15.76
N ARG A 33 -10.19 -10.71 15.14
CA ARG A 33 -8.96 -11.35 15.62
C ARG A 33 -7.99 -10.41 16.33
N ARG A 34 -8.34 -9.13 16.54
CA ARG A 34 -7.42 -8.10 17.05
C ARG A 34 -6.69 -8.50 18.33
N GLU A 35 -7.40 -9.04 19.32
CA GLU A 35 -6.77 -9.43 20.59
C GLU A 35 -5.80 -10.62 20.42
N ARG A 36 -6.16 -11.61 19.60
CA ARG A 36 -5.25 -12.72 19.26
C ARG A 36 -4.04 -12.24 18.46
N ASP A 37 -4.23 -11.30 17.54
CA ASP A 37 -3.13 -10.72 16.79
C ASP A 37 -2.20 -9.93 17.71
N LYS A 38 -2.75 -9.21 18.70
CA LYS A 38 -1.97 -8.50 19.74
C LYS A 38 -1.09 -9.46 20.54
N GLU A 39 -1.66 -10.56 21.02
CA GLU A 39 -0.90 -11.60 21.73
C GLU A 39 0.22 -12.16 20.85
N SER A 40 -0.08 -12.44 19.59
CA SER A 40 0.91 -12.94 18.63
C SER A 40 2.04 -11.93 18.35
N ALA A 41 1.71 -10.64 18.30
CA ALA A 41 2.69 -9.57 18.15
C ALA A 41 3.60 -9.46 19.37
N ILE A 42 3.05 -9.56 20.59
CA ILE A 42 3.83 -9.59 21.84
C ILE A 42 4.82 -10.76 21.83
N GLU A 43 4.37 -11.96 21.46
CA GLU A 43 5.25 -13.13 21.38
C GLU A 43 6.33 -12.98 20.30
N SER A 44 6.00 -12.35 19.16
CA SER A 44 6.99 -12.00 18.13
C SER A 44 8.06 -11.03 18.69
N LEU A 45 7.65 -9.99 19.41
CA LEU A 45 8.56 -9.01 20.00
C LEU A 45 9.46 -9.62 21.09
N LYS A 46 8.93 -10.48 21.96
CA LYS A 46 9.74 -11.22 22.95
C LYS A 46 10.84 -12.01 22.27
N LYS A 47 10.51 -12.73 21.18
CA LYS A 47 11.50 -13.50 20.41
C LYS A 47 12.56 -12.61 19.76
N ARG A 48 12.17 -11.46 19.20
CA ARG A 48 13.09 -10.52 18.53
C ARG A 48 14.04 -9.81 19.49
N THR A 49 13.57 -9.48 20.69
CA THR A 49 14.32 -8.67 21.66
C THR A 49 15.03 -9.51 22.72
N GLY A 50 14.71 -10.80 22.84
CA GLY A 50 15.17 -11.63 23.96
C GLY A 50 14.58 -11.22 25.32
N ALA A 51 13.59 -10.33 25.34
CA ALA A 51 12.99 -9.84 26.57
C ALA A 51 12.19 -10.94 27.28
N THR A 52 12.41 -11.08 28.58
CA THR A 52 11.73 -12.06 29.45
C THR A 52 10.60 -11.44 30.27
N SER A 53 10.52 -10.11 30.37
CA SER A 53 9.49 -9.39 31.13
C SER A 53 8.42 -8.79 30.21
N SER A 54 7.15 -8.90 30.61
CA SER A 54 6.02 -8.40 29.81
C SER A 54 5.92 -6.88 29.75
N GLY A 55 6.52 -6.16 30.71
CA GLY A 55 6.45 -4.69 30.81
C GLY A 55 7.19 -3.97 29.67
N SER A 56 8.45 -4.32 29.42
CA SER A 56 9.26 -3.70 28.36
C SER A 56 8.73 -4.01 26.96
N VAL A 57 8.10 -5.17 26.79
CA VAL A 57 7.48 -5.57 25.52
C VAL A 57 6.17 -4.81 25.27
N GLY A 58 5.44 -4.46 26.32
CA GLY A 58 4.22 -3.64 26.22
C GLY A 58 4.52 -2.24 25.68
N GLU A 59 5.51 -1.56 26.24
CA GLU A 59 5.94 -0.22 25.79
C GLU A 59 6.46 -0.25 24.34
N LEU A 60 7.25 -1.28 24.00
CA LEU A 60 7.73 -1.46 22.63
C LEU A 60 6.58 -1.71 21.65
N LEU A 61 5.59 -2.51 22.04
CA LEU A 61 4.41 -2.76 21.23
C LEU A 61 3.64 -1.46 20.95
N GLU A 62 3.45 -0.61 21.96
CA GLU A 62 2.78 0.68 21.81
C GLU A 62 3.57 1.62 20.89
N ALA A 63 4.88 1.74 21.08
CA ALA A 63 5.75 2.57 20.24
C ALA A 63 5.73 2.13 18.77
N VAL A 64 5.90 0.82 18.53
CA VAL A 64 5.86 0.22 17.19
C VAL A 64 4.47 0.42 16.55
N SER A 65 3.40 0.17 17.30
CA SER A 65 2.04 0.35 16.80
C SER A 65 1.76 1.80 16.41
N GLY A 66 2.19 2.77 17.24
CA GLY A 66 2.04 4.19 16.96
C GLY A 66 2.74 4.63 15.68
N VAL A 67 3.92 4.09 15.38
CA VAL A 67 4.59 4.34 14.09
C VAL A 67 3.78 3.73 12.94
N LEU A 68 3.36 2.47 13.04
CA LEU A 68 2.64 1.78 11.95
C LEU A 68 1.28 2.41 11.63
N GLU A 69 0.57 2.89 12.65
CA GLU A 69 -0.73 3.56 12.51
C GLU A 69 -0.63 4.91 11.80
N THR A 70 0.52 5.59 11.90
CA THR A 70 0.72 6.95 11.40
C THR A 70 1.72 7.08 10.26
N ALA A 71 2.47 6.01 9.95
CA ALA A 71 3.51 6.00 8.92
C ALA A 71 2.99 6.50 7.57
N PRO A 72 3.68 7.42 6.87
CA PRO A 72 3.21 7.93 5.59
C PRO A 72 2.93 6.83 4.57
N MET A 73 1.76 6.89 3.94
CA MET A 73 1.41 6.02 2.81
C MET A 73 1.97 6.64 1.54
N THR A 74 2.77 5.87 0.83
CA THR A 74 3.51 6.36 -0.34
C THR A 74 3.33 5.47 -1.56
N PHE A 75 3.37 6.09 -2.73
CA PHE A 75 3.40 5.42 -4.02
C PHE A 75 4.59 5.95 -4.82
N ASN A 76 5.64 5.12 -4.93
CA ASN A 76 6.83 5.44 -5.70
C ASN A 76 6.58 5.28 -7.21
N ILE A 77 7.11 6.19 -8.00
CA ILE A 77 7.02 6.21 -9.46
C ILE A 77 8.31 6.77 -10.07
N ARG A 78 8.69 6.25 -11.23
CA ARG A 78 9.81 6.80 -12.00
C ARG A 78 9.45 8.19 -12.55
N PRO A 79 10.30 9.21 -12.38
CA PRO A 79 10.00 10.58 -12.83
C PRO A 79 9.53 10.67 -14.29
N GLU A 80 10.11 9.87 -15.18
CA GLU A 80 9.85 9.87 -16.62
C GLU A 80 8.45 9.33 -16.98
N LYS A 81 7.74 8.73 -16.02
CA LYS A 81 6.37 8.25 -16.19
C LYS A 81 5.32 9.29 -15.80
N LEU A 82 5.69 10.39 -15.14
CA LEU A 82 4.74 11.40 -14.65
C LEU A 82 3.91 12.02 -15.78
N GLY A 83 4.54 12.32 -16.93
CA GLY A 83 3.84 12.85 -18.11
C GLY A 83 2.85 11.87 -18.76
N ARG A 84 2.86 10.59 -18.36
CA ARG A 84 1.95 9.56 -18.87
C ARG A 84 0.78 9.29 -17.94
N LEU A 85 0.72 9.93 -16.77
CA LEU A 85 -0.40 9.78 -15.84
C LEU A 85 -1.66 10.40 -16.43
N GLN A 86 -2.77 9.68 -16.30
CA GLN A 86 -4.07 10.07 -16.84
C GLN A 86 -5.18 9.73 -15.83
N GLY A 87 -6.41 10.15 -16.12
CA GLY A 87 -7.58 9.88 -15.28
C GLY A 87 -7.65 10.73 -14.00
N GLU A 88 -8.60 10.41 -13.12
CA GLU A 88 -8.77 11.12 -11.83
C GLU A 88 -7.92 10.55 -10.70
N GLY A 89 -7.42 9.33 -10.84
CA GLY A 89 -6.71 8.62 -9.78
C GLY A 89 -5.76 7.55 -10.30
N MET A 90 -5.12 6.89 -9.35
CA MET A 90 -4.24 5.75 -9.60
C MET A 90 -4.99 4.65 -10.35
N VAL A 91 -4.28 4.04 -11.28
CA VAL A 91 -4.77 2.94 -12.12
C VAL A 91 -3.93 1.72 -11.79
N ASN A 92 -4.57 0.59 -11.49
CA ASN A 92 -3.82 -0.64 -11.29
C ASN A 92 -3.18 -1.05 -12.63
N THR A 93 -1.87 -1.37 -12.62
CA THR A 93 -1.12 -1.76 -13.83
C THR A 93 -1.81 -2.87 -14.63
N TRP A 94 -2.60 -3.71 -13.95
CA TRP A 94 -3.34 -4.83 -14.52
C TRP A 94 -4.54 -4.43 -15.35
N GLN A 95 -5.17 -3.28 -15.07
CA GLN A 95 -6.20 -2.71 -15.93
C GLN A 95 -5.66 -2.43 -17.34
N MET A 96 -4.34 -2.22 -17.46
CA MET A 96 -3.66 -1.91 -18.71
C MET A 96 -3.05 -3.14 -19.39
N LEU A 97 -3.17 -4.34 -18.80
CA LEU A 97 -2.56 -5.56 -19.35
C LEU A 97 -3.32 -6.07 -20.58
N LYS A 98 -2.59 -6.20 -21.69
CA LYS A 98 -3.13 -6.73 -22.95
C LYS A 98 -3.23 -8.26 -22.96
N LYS A 99 -2.39 -8.98 -22.20
CA LYS A 99 -2.35 -10.44 -22.11
C LYS A 99 -2.03 -10.89 -20.69
N GLU A 100 -2.55 -12.05 -20.30
CA GLU A 100 -2.20 -12.72 -19.04
C GLU A 100 -0.85 -13.41 -19.15
N ASN A 101 -0.17 -13.57 -18.02
CA ASN A 101 1.06 -14.33 -17.89
C ASN A 101 1.09 -15.05 -16.53
N THR A 102 2.14 -15.81 -16.26
CA THR A 102 2.29 -16.57 -14.99
C THR A 102 2.22 -15.66 -13.76
N TYR A 103 2.82 -14.47 -13.83
CA TYR A 103 2.76 -13.50 -12.74
C TYR A 103 1.33 -13.04 -12.46
N THR A 104 0.51 -12.86 -13.52
CA THR A 104 -0.88 -12.47 -13.32
C THR A 104 -1.73 -13.58 -12.70
N LEU A 105 -1.47 -14.83 -13.05
CA LEU A 105 -2.19 -15.96 -12.44
C LEU A 105 -1.81 -16.12 -10.96
N MET A 106 -0.52 -15.94 -10.61
CA MET A 106 -0.06 -16.03 -9.22
C MET A 106 -0.69 -14.96 -8.33
N ARG A 107 -0.68 -13.70 -8.76
CA ARG A 107 -1.26 -12.61 -7.95
C ARG A 107 -2.78 -12.77 -7.82
N ASP A 108 -3.48 -13.35 -8.80
CA ASP A 108 -4.91 -13.67 -8.66
C ASP A 108 -5.18 -14.64 -7.51
N MET A 109 -4.41 -15.71 -7.49
CA MET A 109 -4.49 -16.72 -6.44
C MET A 109 -4.23 -16.08 -5.07
N PHE A 110 -3.21 -15.24 -4.94
CA PHE A 110 -2.89 -14.56 -3.68
C PHE A 110 -3.94 -13.53 -3.27
N GLU A 111 -4.42 -12.69 -4.19
CA GLU A 111 -5.49 -11.73 -3.90
C GLU A 111 -6.77 -12.47 -3.47
N ASN A 112 -7.12 -13.57 -4.14
CA ASN A 112 -8.27 -14.39 -3.76
C ASN A 112 -8.10 -15.02 -2.37
N GLN A 113 -6.89 -15.47 -2.03
CA GLN A 113 -6.58 -16.06 -0.71
C GLN A 113 -6.54 -15.00 0.40
N MET A 114 -6.02 -13.81 0.12
CA MET A 114 -5.95 -12.71 1.08
C MET A 114 -7.32 -12.10 1.33
N PHE A 115 -8.03 -11.78 0.25
CA PHE A 115 -9.25 -10.98 0.33
C PHE A 115 -10.52 -11.82 0.31
N GLU A 116 -10.42 -13.12 0.02
CA GLU A 116 -11.54 -14.07 0.05
C GLU A 116 -12.76 -13.54 -0.74
N TYR A 117 -12.52 -13.02 -1.94
CA TYR A 117 -13.56 -12.35 -2.75
C TYR A 117 -14.81 -13.21 -2.97
N GLU A 118 -14.66 -14.53 -3.00
CA GLU A 118 -15.79 -15.48 -3.10
C GLU A 118 -16.80 -15.37 -1.94
N LYS A 119 -16.38 -14.87 -0.78
CA LYS A 119 -17.23 -14.69 0.40
C LYS A 119 -17.95 -13.34 0.42
N SER A 120 -17.71 -12.49 -0.58
CA SER A 120 -18.33 -11.17 -0.65
C SER A 120 -19.85 -11.26 -0.77
N SER A 121 -20.56 -10.32 -0.16
CA SER A 121 -22.00 -10.11 -0.39
C SER A 121 -22.28 -9.56 -1.80
N SER A 122 -21.33 -8.85 -2.40
CA SER A 122 -21.44 -8.32 -3.76
C SER A 122 -21.18 -9.39 -4.82
N ALA A 123 -22.13 -9.57 -5.74
CA ALA A 123 -21.95 -10.45 -6.89
C ALA A 123 -20.79 -9.99 -7.80
N LEU A 124 -20.58 -8.69 -7.92
CA LEU A 124 -19.51 -8.11 -8.75
C LEU A 124 -18.12 -8.43 -8.18
N THR A 125 -17.98 -8.35 -6.85
CA THR A 125 -16.75 -8.76 -6.16
C THR A 125 -16.53 -10.26 -6.27
N ARG A 126 -17.58 -11.09 -6.11
CA ARG A 126 -17.46 -12.55 -6.30
C ARG A 126 -17.04 -12.92 -7.73
N GLN A 127 -17.51 -12.20 -8.75
CA GLN A 127 -17.05 -12.40 -10.13
C GLN A 127 -15.55 -12.12 -10.29
N SER A 128 -15.01 -11.17 -9.53
CA SER A 128 -13.57 -10.87 -9.51
C SER A 128 -12.73 -11.99 -8.88
N ALA A 129 -13.35 -12.91 -8.13
CA ALA A 129 -12.69 -14.11 -7.61
C ALA A 129 -12.39 -15.15 -8.71
N LEU A 130 -13.08 -15.09 -9.84
CA LEU A 130 -12.89 -16.06 -10.92
C LEU A 130 -11.52 -15.88 -11.59
N GLU A 131 -10.93 -16.99 -12.01
CA GLU A 131 -9.67 -17.01 -12.75
C GLU A 131 -9.85 -16.48 -14.18
N GLY A 132 -8.76 -15.94 -14.75
CA GLY A 132 -8.69 -15.50 -16.14
C GLY A 132 -9.01 -14.02 -16.37
N LYS A 133 -8.91 -13.60 -17.64
CA LYS A 133 -8.95 -12.19 -18.07
C LYS A 133 -10.37 -11.64 -18.05
N GLN A 134 -10.95 -11.53 -16.86
CA GLN A 134 -12.26 -10.93 -16.69
C GLN A 134 -12.14 -9.41 -16.78
N LYS A 135 -12.90 -8.81 -17.71
CA LYS A 135 -12.95 -7.34 -17.88
C LYS A 135 -13.27 -6.61 -16.57
N VAL A 136 -14.00 -7.26 -15.67
CA VAL A 136 -14.48 -6.72 -14.38
C VAL A 136 -13.40 -6.73 -13.29
N LYS A 137 -12.39 -7.62 -13.41
CA LYS A 137 -11.37 -7.81 -12.38
C LYS A 137 -10.43 -6.61 -12.27
N GLY A 138 -10.13 -5.95 -13.39
CA GLY A 138 -9.24 -4.80 -13.41
C GLY A 138 -9.69 -3.68 -12.47
N ASP A 139 -10.98 -3.32 -12.51
CA ASP A 139 -11.54 -2.22 -11.72
C ASP A 139 -11.76 -2.60 -10.23
N HIS A 140 -11.72 -3.89 -9.91
CA HIS A 140 -11.85 -4.42 -8.56
C HIS A 140 -10.53 -4.62 -7.82
N ARG A 141 -9.41 -4.67 -8.53
CA ARG A 141 -8.12 -4.92 -7.87
C ARG A 141 -7.72 -3.77 -6.96
N PRO A 142 -7.15 -4.08 -5.80
CA PRO A 142 -6.56 -3.07 -4.96
C PRO A 142 -5.45 -2.30 -5.67
N LEU A 143 -5.26 -1.07 -5.27
CA LEU A 143 -4.06 -0.31 -5.63
C LEU A 143 -2.98 -0.61 -4.60
N TYR A 144 -1.72 -0.60 -5.01
CA TYR A 144 -0.59 -1.02 -4.18
C TYR A 144 0.40 0.12 -3.97
N GLY A 145 1.03 0.14 -2.80
CA GLY A 145 2.19 0.99 -2.51
C GLY A 145 2.82 0.60 -1.16
N ALA A 146 3.55 1.52 -0.55
CA ALA A 146 4.32 1.25 0.65
C ALA A 146 4.02 2.20 1.82
N LEU A 147 3.99 1.66 3.04
CA LEU A 147 4.14 2.45 4.26
C LEU A 147 5.61 2.79 4.46
N GLN A 148 5.91 4.08 4.59
CA GLN A 148 7.24 4.57 4.89
C GLN A 148 7.47 4.52 6.41
N ILE A 149 8.00 3.39 6.90
CA ILE A 149 8.21 3.14 8.34
C ILE A 149 9.57 3.60 8.87
N ALA A 150 10.56 3.71 7.98
CA ALA A 150 11.88 4.20 8.31
C ALA A 150 11.97 5.68 7.93
N LYS A 151 12.51 6.49 8.84
CA LYS A 151 12.91 7.87 8.56
C LYS A 151 14.28 7.85 7.87
N ASP A 152 14.32 7.24 6.69
CA ASP A 152 15.48 7.38 5.82
C ASP A 152 15.43 8.80 5.23
N ASN A 153 16.37 9.64 5.65
CA ASN A 153 16.51 11.00 5.15
C ASN A 153 16.80 11.02 3.63
N ASN A 154 17.24 9.91 3.03
CA ASN A 154 17.46 9.79 1.60
C ASN A 154 16.25 9.23 0.84
N ALA A 155 15.29 8.60 1.53
CA ALA A 155 14.13 8.00 0.88
C ALA A 155 13.01 9.03 0.62
N VAL A 156 12.53 9.06 -0.62
CA VAL A 156 11.37 9.88 -0.99
C VAL A 156 10.03 9.21 -0.72
N GLY A 157 10.03 7.89 -0.52
CA GLY A 157 8.88 7.07 -0.17
C GLY A 157 9.32 5.68 0.30
N GLY A 158 8.37 4.83 0.69
CA GLY A 158 8.63 3.54 1.31
C GLY A 158 9.14 2.46 0.36
N ALA A 159 9.08 2.63 -0.97
CA ALA A 159 9.55 1.62 -1.93
C ALA A 159 10.37 2.24 -3.08
N PRO A 160 11.60 2.73 -2.81
CA PRO A 160 12.42 3.46 -3.78
C PRO A 160 12.76 2.68 -5.05
N THR A 161 12.79 1.34 -4.99
CA THR A 161 12.93 0.43 -6.16
C THR A 161 11.92 0.71 -7.29
N TYR A 162 10.70 1.17 -6.95
CA TYR A 162 9.68 1.49 -7.95
C TYR A 162 9.82 2.91 -8.54
N GLY A 163 10.66 3.75 -7.94
CA GLY A 163 11.05 5.03 -8.51
C GLY A 163 11.55 6.07 -7.51
N ARG A 164 12.31 7.02 -8.06
CA ARG A 164 13.00 8.13 -7.38
C ARG A 164 12.11 9.35 -7.12
N THR A 165 10.81 9.15 -7.19
CA THR A 165 9.77 10.12 -6.85
C THR A 165 8.65 9.38 -6.16
N ALA A 166 8.00 9.96 -5.16
CA ALA A 166 6.85 9.35 -4.50
C ALA A 166 5.71 10.32 -4.25
N PHE A 167 4.49 9.87 -4.53
CA PHE A 167 3.28 10.51 -4.03
C PHE A 167 3.10 10.13 -2.56
N HIS A 168 2.80 11.12 -1.72
CA HIS A 168 2.42 10.95 -0.33
C HIS A 168 0.91 11.11 -0.24
N LEU A 169 0.22 10.06 0.19
CA LEU A 169 -1.23 10.02 0.29
C LEU A 169 -1.68 10.76 1.55
N SER A 170 -2.91 11.24 1.56
CA SER A 170 -3.55 11.78 2.77
C SER A 170 -3.94 10.66 3.74
N ASP A 171 -3.98 10.96 5.03
CA ASP A 171 -4.34 9.98 6.06
C ASP A 171 -5.76 9.40 5.86
N GLN A 172 -6.66 10.15 5.21
CA GLN A 172 -8.00 9.69 4.87
C GLN A 172 -7.99 8.48 3.93
N ALA A 173 -6.98 8.36 3.06
CA ALA A 173 -6.86 7.24 2.13
C ALA A 173 -6.72 5.90 2.87
N ARG A 174 -6.25 5.92 4.13
CA ARG A 174 -6.03 4.73 4.97
C ARG A 174 -7.31 3.98 5.31
N SER A 175 -8.46 4.64 5.27
CA SER A 175 -9.75 4.11 5.73
C SER A 175 -10.19 2.82 5.05
N TYR A 176 -9.79 2.64 3.78
CA TYR A 176 -10.09 1.46 2.97
C TYR A 176 -8.84 0.66 2.60
N MET A 177 -7.79 0.73 3.43
CA MET A 177 -6.55 0.00 3.19
C MET A 177 -6.40 -1.22 4.08
N THR A 178 -5.90 -2.29 3.48
CA THR A 178 -5.24 -3.37 4.20
C THR A 178 -3.73 -3.23 4.09
N PHE A 179 -3.01 -3.95 4.94
CA PHE A 179 -1.56 -3.96 4.95
C PHE A 179 -1.02 -5.38 5.13
N THR A 180 0.18 -5.64 4.60
CA THR A 180 0.93 -6.87 4.85
C THR A 180 2.36 -6.53 5.28
N GLY A 181 2.89 -7.25 6.28
CA GLY A 181 4.23 -7.00 6.84
C GLY A 181 5.40 -7.26 5.88
N ALA A 182 5.10 -7.72 4.67
CA ALA A 182 6.00 -7.99 3.56
C ALA A 182 5.23 -7.89 2.23
N ASP A 183 5.95 -7.95 1.10
CA ASP A 183 5.34 -8.07 -0.24
C ASP A 183 4.46 -9.33 -0.28
N SER A 184 3.16 -9.13 -0.54
CA SER A 184 2.15 -10.18 -0.54
C SER A 184 2.43 -11.32 -1.53
N LEU A 185 3.20 -11.07 -2.60
CA LEU A 185 3.64 -12.13 -3.52
C LEU A 185 4.75 -12.99 -2.98
N SER A 186 5.61 -12.42 -2.14
CA SER A 186 6.76 -13.12 -1.59
C SER A 186 6.39 -14.06 -0.45
N THR A 187 5.25 -13.82 0.22
CA THR A 187 4.89 -14.51 1.46
C THR A 187 3.73 -15.50 1.35
N GLY A 188 3.02 -15.53 0.22
CA GLY A 188 1.77 -16.29 0.11
C GLY A 188 0.75 -15.86 1.18
N ALA A 189 0.62 -14.55 1.35
CA ALA A 189 -0.21 -13.98 2.40
C ALA A 189 -1.68 -14.45 2.26
N SER A 190 -2.33 -14.58 3.40
CA SER A 190 -3.72 -14.99 3.53
C SER A 190 -4.51 -13.98 4.32
N MET A 191 -5.81 -14.20 4.46
CA MET A 191 -6.65 -13.38 5.32
C MET A 191 -6.06 -13.17 6.71
N ASN A 192 -5.36 -14.17 7.31
CA ASN A 192 -4.75 -14.08 8.64
C ASN A 192 -3.55 -13.14 8.74
N ASN A 193 -2.95 -12.76 7.61
CA ASN A 193 -1.79 -11.87 7.55
C ASN A 193 -2.19 -10.40 7.37
N LEU A 194 -3.45 -10.13 6.99
CA LEU A 194 -3.91 -8.77 6.70
C LEU A 194 -4.00 -7.91 7.98
N ALA A 195 -3.36 -6.77 7.97
CA ALA A 195 -3.63 -5.71 8.93
C ALA A 195 -4.60 -4.69 8.34
N SER A 196 -5.16 -3.86 9.22
CA SER A 196 -5.86 -2.62 8.86
C SER A 196 -5.39 -1.50 9.77
N ALA A 197 -5.82 -0.26 9.49
CA ALA A 197 -5.46 0.90 10.31
C ALA A 197 -5.82 0.74 11.80
N ARG A 198 -6.78 -0.13 12.12
CA ARG A 198 -7.31 -0.35 13.48
C ARG A 198 -6.78 -1.63 14.14
N ASN A 199 -6.03 -2.43 13.38
CA ASN A 199 -5.37 -3.65 13.84
C ASN A 199 -4.06 -3.82 13.06
N VAL A 200 -2.99 -3.17 13.56
CA VAL A 200 -1.65 -3.22 12.96
C VAL A 200 -0.81 -4.40 13.46
N PHE A 201 -1.28 -5.16 14.44
CA PHE A 201 -0.53 -6.25 15.07
C PHE A 201 -0.05 -7.35 14.12
N PRO A 202 -0.79 -7.74 13.05
CA PRO A 202 -0.27 -8.66 12.05
C PRO A 202 1.02 -8.18 11.39
N LEU A 203 1.19 -6.85 11.22
CA LEU A 203 2.42 -6.28 10.68
C LEU A 203 3.60 -6.53 11.59
N ILE A 204 3.42 -6.42 12.91
CA ILE A 204 4.48 -6.65 13.90
C ILE A 204 4.84 -8.13 13.98
N ARG A 205 3.83 -9.01 13.89
CA ARG A 205 4.02 -10.46 13.86
C ARG A 205 4.84 -10.88 12.63
N ASP A 206 4.40 -10.46 11.44
CA ASP A 206 4.90 -10.94 10.16
C ASP A 206 6.03 -10.08 9.56
N MET A 207 6.44 -9.01 10.25
CA MET A 207 7.50 -8.11 9.77
C MET A 207 8.77 -8.87 9.44
N ARG A 208 9.38 -8.59 8.30
CA ARG A 208 10.70 -9.14 7.97
C ARG A 208 11.77 -8.58 8.91
N ALA A 209 12.86 -9.32 9.08
CA ALA A 209 13.93 -8.96 10.02
C ALA A 209 14.58 -7.61 9.66
N ASP A 210 14.92 -7.43 8.39
CA ASP A 210 15.42 -6.17 7.81
C ASP A 210 14.47 -4.97 8.02
N THR A 211 13.18 -5.18 7.81
CA THR A 211 12.12 -4.19 8.01
C THR A 211 12.00 -3.83 9.50
N TRP A 212 12.15 -4.81 10.39
CA TRP A 212 12.19 -4.60 11.83
C TRP A 212 13.42 -3.80 12.27
N GLU A 213 14.61 -4.13 11.76
CA GLU A 213 15.84 -3.43 12.08
C GLU A 213 15.73 -1.94 11.70
N ALA A 214 15.28 -1.63 10.49
CA ALA A 214 15.08 -0.25 10.03
C ALA A 214 14.05 0.53 10.89
N LEU A 215 12.97 -0.14 11.33
CA LEU A 215 11.99 0.45 12.24
C LEU A 215 12.58 0.68 13.63
N ASN A 216 13.36 -0.27 14.15
CA ASN A 216 13.96 -0.19 15.47
C ASN A 216 15.05 0.89 15.55
N GLU A 217 15.87 1.04 14.51
CA GLU A 217 16.82 2.15 14.38
C GLU A 217 16.10 3.51 14.41
N ASN A 218 15.00 3.63 13.64
CA ASN A 218 14.17 4.84 13.61
C ASN A 218 13.57 5.17 14.98
N LEU A 219 13.04 4.17 15.70
CA LEU A 219 12.52 4.33 17.06
C LEU A 219 13.59 4.75 18.07
N SER A 220 14.83 4.28 17.88
CA SER A 220 15.96 4.57 18.76
C SER A 220 16.64 5.91 18.46
N GLY A 221 16.23 6.61 17.37
CA GLY A 221 16.86 7.85 16.92
C GLY A 221 18.28 7.67 16.39
N GLN A 222 18.67 6.43 16.07
CA GLN A 222 19.97 6.13 15.46
C GLN A 222 19.89 6.40 13.95
N GLU A 223 20.99 6.83 13.34
CA GLU A 223 21.07 6.90 11.88
C GLU A 223 20.85 5.50 11.31
N THR A 224 19.93 5.38 10.35
CA THR A 224 19.60 4.10 9.74
C THR A 224 20.84 3.55 9.03
N THR A 225 21.43 2.47 9.56
CA THR A 225 22.63 1.85 8.98
C THR A 225 22.27 0.71 8.02
N VAL A 226 21.04 0.20 8.12
CA VAL A 226 20.51 -0.84 7.24
C VAL A 226 19.94 -0.18 5.98
N PRO A 227 20.53 -0.38 4.79
CA PRO A 227 19.95 0.12 3.56
C PRO A 227 18.55 -0.46 3.38
N VAL A 228 17.58 0.37 2.99
CA VAL A 228 16.27 -0.10 2.53
C VAL A 228 16.51 -0.96 1.29
N SER A 229 16.65 -2.28 1.47
CA SER A 229 17.01 -3.20 0.41
C SER A 229 15.92 -3.24 -0.68
N GLU A 230 16.36 -3.41 -1.93
CA GLU A 230 15.56 -3.26 -3.15
C GLU A 230 14.33 -4.20 -3.26
N SER A 231 14.21 -5.22 -2.40
CA SER A 231 13.20 -6.27 -2.53
C SER A 231 12.46 -6.63 -1.24
N SER A 232 12.81 -6.04 -0.09
CA SER A 232 12.42 -6.64 1.21
C SER A 232 12.07 -5.67 2.33
N ASN A 233 12.30 -4.36 2.18
CA ASN A 233 12.27 -3.42 3.30
C ASN A 233 11.04 -2.49 3.30
N TYR A 234 9.86 -2.98 2.95
CA TYR A 234 8.65 -2.17 3.05
C TYR A 234 7.41 -2.97 3.45
N ILE A 235 6.52 -2.29 4.15
CA ILE A 235 5.18 -2.78 4.44
C ILE A 235 4.27 -2.36 3.30
N GLU A 236 3.67 -3.34 2.62
CA GLU A 236 2.78 -3.08 1.49
C GLU A 236 1.41 -2.62 2.01
N TRP A 237 0.88 -1.56 1.42
CA TRP A 237 -0.54 -1.22 1.57
C TRP A 237 -1.31 -1.62 0.32
N GLN A 238 -2.56 -2.05 0.51
CA GLN A 238 -3.49 -2.37 -0.57
C GLN A 238 -4.79 -1.58 -0.38
N SER A 239 -5.08 -0.65 -1.29
CA SER A 239 -6.27 0.20 -1.25
C SER A 239 -7.44 -0.46 -1.96
N HIS A 240 -8.52 -0.71 -1.21
CA HIS A 240 -9.80 -1.22 -1.70
C HIS A 240 -10.74 -0.11 -2.19
N ALA A 241 -10.30 1.14 -2.13
CA ALA A 241 -10.98 2.30 -2.67
C ALA A 241 -10.11 3.01 -3.74
N PRO A 242 -10.74 3.78 -4.67
CA PRO A 242 -10.00 4.63 -5.58
C PRO A 242 -9.12 5.64 -4.85
N VAL A 243 -7.86 5.76 -5.27
CA VAL A 243 -6.93 6.77 -4.76
C VAL A 243 -6.83 7.90 -5.79
N LYS A 244 -7.48 9.03 -5.53
CA LYS A 244 -7.51 10.15 -6.47
C LYS A 244 -6.23 10.98 -6.36
N TRP A 245 -5.76 11.48 -7.51
CA TRP A 245 -4.56 12.32 -7.57
C TRP A 245 -4.71 13.61 -6.76
N ARG A 246 -5.90 14.20 -6.79
CA ARG A 246 -6.21 15.45 -6.06
C ARG A 246 -6.20 15.30 -4.53
N ASP A 247 -6.34 14.07 -4.03
CA ASP A 247 -6.38 13.76 -2.60
C ASP A 247 -4.97 13.44 -2.06
N MET A 248 -3.94 13.54 -2.91
CA MET A 248 -2.53 13.39 -2.55
C MET A 248 -2.03 14.62 -1.80
N ARG A 249 -1.26 14.40 -0.73
CA ARG A 249 -0.71 15.48 0.10
C ARG A 249 0.41 16.22 -0.63
N PHE A 250 1.30 15.50 -1.30
CA PHE A 250 2.35 16.06 -2.17
C PHE A 250 3.04 14.98 -3.01
N LEU A 251 3.78 15.43 -4.01
CA LEU A 251 4.76 14.65 -4.77
C LEU A 251 6.17 15.06 -4.35
N LYS A 252 7.00 14.12 -3.89
CA LYS A 252 8.38 14.36 -3.47
C LYS A 252 9.36 13.75 -4.48
N PHE A 253 10.34 14.54 -4.91
CA PHE A 253 11.42 14.12 -5.81
C PHE A 253 12.71 13.89 -5.04
N GLU A 254 13.49 12.90 -5.47
CA GLU A 254 14.79 12.57 -4.84
C GLU A 254 15.85 13.59 -5.23
N THR A 255 15.87 14.00 -6.50
CA THR A 255 16.86 14.95 -7.00
C THR A 255 16.23 16.19 -7.62
N LEU A 256 16.99 17.30 -7.61
CA LEU A 256 16.66 18.53 -8.34
C LEU A 256 16.52 18.28 -9.84
N SER A 257 17.40 17.44 -10.41
CA SER A 257 17.37 17.09 -11.83
C SER A 257 16.05 16.46 -12.24
N ASP A 258 15.53 15.52 -11.44
CA ASP A 258 14.25 14.87 -11.72
C ASP A 258 13.07 15.84 -11.67
N LEU A 259 13.10 16.78 -10.72
CA LEU A 259 12.09 17.84 -10.67
C LEU A 259 12.17 18.73 -11.92
N TYR A 260 13.37 19.16 -12.32
CA TYR A 260 13.53 20.01 -13.49
C TYR A 260 13.11 19.31 -14.77
N ALA A 261 13.40 18.01 -14.91
CA ALA A 261 12.92 17.19 -16.01
C ALA A 261 11.38 17.14 -16.03
N ALA A 262 10.74 16.87 -14.88
CA ALA A 262 9.28 16.84 -14.77
C ALA A 262 8.63 18.22 -15.03
N ARG A 263 9.30 19.32 -14.69
CA ARG A 263 8.83 20.69 -14.99
C ARG A 263 9.02 21.08 -16.45
N SER A 264 9.94 20.43 -17.15
CA SER A 264 10.21 20.66 -18.57
C SER A 264 9.32 19.83 -19.49
N ASP A 265 8.67 18.77 -18.96
CA ASP A 265 7.67 17.98 -19.68
C ASP A 265 6.28 18.66 -19.59
N PRO A 266 5.73 19.17 -20.71
CA PRO A 266 4.41 19.83 -20.73
C PRO A 266 3.27 18.94 -20.21
N SER A 267 3.38 17.62 -20.41
CA SER A 267 2.36 16.66 -19.98
C SER A 267 2.36 16.48 -18.47
N ALA A 268 3.54 16.41 -17.86
CA ALA A 268 3.68 16.35 -16.41
C ALA A 268 3.20 17.66 -15.75
N VAL A 269 3.55 18.81 -16.32
CA VAL A 269 3.05 20.12 -15.87
C VAL A 269 1.53 20.22 -15.97
N ALA A 270 0.95 19.77 -17.09
CA ALA A 270 -0.51 19.74 -17.26
C ALA A 270 -1.19 18.84 -16.21
N PHE A 271 -0.60 17.68 -15.91
CA PHE A 271 -1.08 16.79 -14.85
C PHE A 271 -1.05 17.47 -13.47
N PHE A 272 0.08 18.07 -13.07
CA PHE A 272 0.19 18.77 -11.78
C PHE A 272 -0.83 19.89 -11.64
N LYS A 273 -1.03 20.69 -12.70
CA LYS A 273 -2.03 21.76 -12.73
C LYS A 273 -3.45 21.23 -12.60
N LYS A 274 -3.80 20.21 -13.40
CA LYS A 274 -5.15 19.64 -13.43
C LYS A 274 -5.57 19.05 -12.08
N HIS A 275 -4.65 18.38 -11.39
CA HIS A 275 -4.94 17.67 -10.14
C HIS A 275 -4.50 18.44 -8.89
N ALA A 276 -3.92 19.64 -9.05
CA ALA A 276 -3.45 20.50 -7.98
C ALA A 276 -2.52 19.79 -6.96
N VAL A 277 -1.73 18.82 -7.42
CA VAL A 277 -0.82 18.06 -6.54
C VAL A 277 0.34 18.97 -6.12
N PRO A 278 0.52 19.25 -4.81
CA PRO A 278 1.66 20.04 -4.35
C PRO A 278 2.97 19.32 -4.65
N VAL A 279 3.95 20.00 -5.22
CA VAL A 279 5.27 19.42 -5.53
C VAL A 279 6.31 19.92 -4.54
N ARG A 280 7.05 19.00 -3.92
CA ARG A 280 8.12 19.28 -2.96
C ARG A 280 9.45 18.77 -3.49
N LEU A 281 10.47 19.59 -3.33
CA LEU A 281 11.86 19.14 -3.40
C LEU A 281 12.25 18.43 -2.12
N TYR A 282 13.14 17.48 -2.24
CA TYR A 282 13.99 17.09 -1.13
C TYR A 282 14.72 18.34 -0.60
N SER A 283 14.49 18.69 0.67
CA SER A 283 15.32 19.63 1.40
C SER A 283 16.38 18.83 2.15
N ILE A 284 17.63 19.04 1.79
CA ILE A 284 18.82 18.62 2.55
C ILE A 284 18.74 19.24 3.95
#